data_AF-A0A149U2G3-F1
#
_entry.id   AF-A0A149U2G3-F1
#
_cell.length_a   1.000
_cell.length_b   1.000
_cell.length_c   1.000
_cell.angle_alpha   90.00
_cell.angle_beta   90.00
_cell.angle_gamma   90.00
#
_symmetry.space_group_name_H-M   'P 1'
#
loop_
_entity.id
_entity.type
_entity.pdbx_description
1 polymer ?
#
loop_
_entity_poly.entity_id
_entity_poly.type
_entity_poly.pdbx_seq_one_letter_code
_entity_poly.pdbx_strand_id
1 'polypeptide(L)'
;MGSTDVGDVSWTVPTVQALGATCAIGTQLHSWQMTAQGKSKIAHKGMVHVAKIMAATATDIIRDKALLDAAKADHAERLKIQPYICPIPDDVGPDLQPVPVAV
;
A
#
# COMPACT_ATOMS: atom_id res chain seq x y z
N MET A 1 2.35 4.07 -10.46
CA MET A 1 2.12 5.50 -10.16
C MET A 1 0.74 5.61 -9.52
N GLY A 2 0.68 6.12 -8.30
CA GLY A 2 -0.53 6.30 -7.51
C GLY A 2 -0.26 7.30 -6.39
N SER A 3 -1.32 7.79 -5.74
CA SER A 3 -1.23 8.66 -4.56
C SER A 3 -1.84 7.90 -3.39
N THR A 4 -1.00 7.43 -2.47
CA THR A 4 -1.40 6.61 -1.32
C THR A 4 -0.48 6.90 -0.14
N ASP A 5 -1.08 6.91 1.04
CA ASP A 5 -0.43 6.92 2.36
C ASP A 5 0.60 5.78 2.56
N VAL A 6 0.50 4.67 1.80
CA VAL A 6 1.52 3.61 1.77
C VAL A 6 2.90 4.17 1.38
N GLY A 7 2.95 5.29 0.64
CA GLY A 7 4.19 6.01 0.36
C GLY A 7 4.94 6.39 1.64
N ASP A 8 4.27 7.01 2.60
CA ASP A 8 4.87 7.39 3.90
C ASP A 8 5.25 6.16 4.73
N VAL A 9 4.43 5.09 4.69
CA VAL A 9 4.78 3.81 5.34
C VAL A 9 6.07 3.24 4.76
N SER A 10 6.27 3.31 3.44
CA SER A 10 7.44 2.76 2.76
C SER A 10 8.75 3.43 3.15
N TRP A 11 8.69 4.68 3.61
CA TRP A 11 9.83 5.39 4.18
C TRP A 11 10.21 4.92 5.58
N THR A 12 9.25 4.37 6.32
CA THR A 12 9.45 3.95 7.72
C THR A 12 9.85 2.48 7.84
N VAL A 13 9.29 1.62 6.99
CA VAL A 13 9.52 0.15 7.05
C VAL A 13 9.69 -0.45 5.65
N PRO A 14 10.45 -1.57 5.51
CA PRO A 14 10.52 -2.32 4.26
C PRO A 14 9.11 -2.66 3.76
N THR A 15 8.76 -2.14 2.58
CA THR A 15 7.39 -2.21 2.05
C THR A 15 7.42 -2.68 0.60
N VAL A 16 6.51 -3.60 0.27
CA VAL A 16 6.25 -4.05 -1.10
C VAL A 16 4.75 -4.10 -1.33
N GLN A 17 4.32 -3.87 -2.57
CA GLN A 17 2.93 -3.96 -2.98
C GLN A 17 2.78 -5.02 -4.09
N ALA A 18 1.72 -5.81 -4.01
CA ALA A 18 1.39 -6.81 -5.02
C ALA A 18 0.22 -6.30 -5.88
N LEU A 19 0.43 -6.17 -7.19
CA LEU A 19 -0.63 -5.87 -8.16
C LEU A 19 -0.95 -7.12 -8.97
N GLY A 20 -2.25 -7.39 -9.13
CA GLY A 20 -2.74 -8.50 -9.94
C GLY A 20 -3.97 -8.10 -10.75
N ALA A 21 -4.32 -8.94 -11.74
CA ALA A 21 -5.43 -8.67 -12.64
C ALA A 21 -6.79 -8.83 -11.92
N THR A 22 -7.43 -7.71 -11.59
CA THR A 22 -8.78 -7.65 -11.00
C THR A 22 -9.82 -7.01 -11.91
N CYS A 23 -9.39 -6.45 -13.04
CA CYS A 23 -10.22 -5.77 -14.04
C CYS A 23 -9.63 -5.99 -15.44
N ALA A 24 -10.39 -5.61 -16.47
CA ALA A 24 -9.94 -5.63 -17.85
C ALA A 24 -8.77 -4.68 -18.08
N ILE A 25 -7.78 -5.13 -18.85
CA ILE A 25 -6.62 -4.32 -19.24
C ILE A 25 -7.06 -3.01 -19.91
N GLY A 26 -6.38 -1.92 -19.57
CA GLY A 26 -6.68 -0.58 -20.11
C GLY A 26 -7.86 0.13 -19.43
N THR A 27 -8.54 -0.49 -18.45
CA THR A 27 -9.56 0.22 -17.66
C THR A 27 -8.90 1.30 -16.81
N GLN A 28 -9.27 2.55 -17.02
CA GLN A 28 -8.75 3.67 -16.24
C GLN A 28 -9.26 3.66 -14.79
N LEU A 29 -8.37 3.83 -13.81
CA LEU A 29 -8.75 4.01 -12.41
C LEU A 29 -9.55 5.31 -12.22
N HIS A 30 -10.43 5.36 -11.21
CA HIS A 30 -11.35 6.49 -10.96
C HIS A 30 -12.42 6.69 -12.04
N SER A 31 -12.88 5.61 -12.67
CA SER A 31 -13.92 5.64 -13.71
C SER A 31 -15.11 4.74 -13.36
N TRP A 32 -16.27 4.97 -14.00
CA TRP A 32 -17.42 4.07 -13.86
C TRP A 32 -17.11 2.68 -14.45
N GLN A 33 -16.28 2.59 -15.48
CA GLN A 33 -15.85 1.31 -16.03
C GLN A 33 -15.12 0.46 -14.97
N MET A 34 -14.34 1.10 -14.08
CA MET A 34 -13.69 0.41 -12.96
C MET A 34 -14.71 -0.03 -11.90
N THR A 35 -15.57 0.87 -11.44
CA THR A 35 -16.55 0.55 -10.39
C THR A 35 -17.52 -0.54 -10.83
N ALA A 36 -17.92 -0.57 -12.10
CA ALA A 36 -18.78 -1.63 -12.65
C ALA A 36 -18.14 -3.04 -12.59
N GLN A 37 -16.81 -3.13 -12.59
CA GLN A 37 -16.08 -4.40 -12.60
C GLN A 37 -15.75 -4.92 -11.18
N GLY A 38 -15.80 -4.08 -10.15
CA GLY A 38 -15.28 -4.38 -8.81
C GLY A 38 -15.89 -5.60 -8.11
N LYS A 39 -17.07 -6.06 -8.55
CA LYS A 39 -17.77 -7.26 -8.01
C LYS A 39 -17.86 -8.42 -9.01
N SER A 40 -17.13 -8.33 -10.12
CA SER A 40 -17.12 -9.37 -11.15
C SER A 40 -16.37 -10.62 -10.68
N LYS A 41 -16.57 -11.74 -11.40
CA LYS A 41 -15.85 -12.99 -11.12
C LYS A 41 -14.33 -12.83 -11.27
N ILE A 42 -13.87 -12.01 -12.22
CA ILE A 42 -12.44 -11.74 -12.40
C ILE A 42 -11.86 -10.93 -11.24
N ALA A 43 -12.59 -9.95 -10.71
CA ALA A 43 -12.18 -9.17 -9.54
C ALA A 43 -11.94 -10.09 -8.32
N HIS A 44 -12.89 -10.96 -8.01
CA HIS A 44 -12.75 -11.91 -6.90
C HIS A 44 -11.62 -12.92 -7.12
N LYS A 45 -11.47 -13.45 -8.34
CA LYS A 45 -10.38 -14.39 -8.66
C LYS A 45 -9.00 -13.74 -8.51
N GLY A 46 -8.84 -12.53 -9.03
CA GLY A 46 -7.61 -11.74 -8.91
C GLY A 46 -7.29 -11.39 -7.46
N MET A 47 -8.29 -10.95 -6.70
CA MET A 47 -8.15 -10.64 -5.27
C MET A 47 -7.66 -11.84 -4.47
N VAL A 48 -8.26 -13.03 -4.64
CA VAL A 48 -7.83 -14.25 -3.94
C VAL A 48 -6.42 -14.67 -4.34
N HIS A 49 -6.05 -14.50 -5.62
CA HIS A 49 -4.71 -14.81 -6.09
C HIS A 49 -3.66 -13.90 -5.44
N VAL A 50 -3.87 -12.59 -5.45
CA VAL A 50 -2.97 -11.61 -4.83
C VAL A 50 -2.88 -11.81 -3.32
N ALA A 51 -4.00 -12.12 -2.65
CA ALA A 51 -4.01 -12.42 -1.22
C ALA A 51 -3.11 -13.62 -0.86
N LYS A 52 -3.11 -14.68 -1.69
CA LYS A 52 -2.22 -15.83 -1.50
C LYS A 52 -0.74 -15.45 -1.66
N ILE A 53 -0.43 -14.57 -2.61
CA ILE A 53 0.94 -14.07 -2.80
C ILE A 53 1.38 -13.28 -1.56
N MET A 54 0.56 -12.34 -1.08
CA MET A 54 0.87 -11.57 0.12
C MET A 54 1.07 -12.47 1.35
N ALA A 55 0.23 -13.49 1.52
CA ALA A 55 0.37 -14.46 2.62
C ALA A 55 1.65 -15.31 2.49
N ALA A 56 2.01 -15.74 1.28
CA ALA A 56 3.25 -16.47 1.03
C ALA A 56 4.47 -15.59 1.32
N THR A 57 4.50 -14.34 0.83
CA THR A 57 5.57 -13.39 1.12
C THR A 57 5.74 -13.15 2.62
N ALA A 58 4.64 -12.96 3.35
CA ALA A 58 4.69 -12.83 4.81
C ALA A 58 5.22 -14.11 5.48
N THR A 59 4.80 -15.28 4.98
CA THR A 59 5.27 -16.57 5.49
C THR A 59 6.78 -16.73 5.31
N ASP A 60 7.32 -16.36 4.14
CA ASP A 60 8.76 -16.42 3.88
C ASP A 60 9.54 -15.50 4.82
N ILE A 61 9.08 -14.25 4.99
CA ILE A 61 9.70 -13.29 5.90
C ILE A 61 9.67 -13.74 7.37
N ILE A 62 8.56 -14.36 7.81
CA ILE A 62 8.43 -14.86 9.18
C ILE A 62 9.36 -16.06 9.43
N ARG A 63 9.55 -16.92 8.42
CA ARG A 63 10.30 -18.17 8.54
C ARG A 63 11.79 -18.01 8.28
N ASP A 64 12.18 -17.00 7.51
CA ASP A 64 13.57 -16.74 7.15
C ASP A 64 14.05 -15.41 7.75
N LYS A 65 14.76 -15.51 8.88
CA LYS A 65 15.34 -14.34 9.55
C LYS A 65 16.38 -13.64 8.67
N ALA A 66 17.15 -14.38 7.88
CA ALA A 66 18.18 -13.79 7.04
C ALA A 66 17.55 -12.94 5.92
N LEU A 67 16.44 -13.40 5.35
CA LEU A 67 15.66 -12.61 4.39
C LEU A 67 15.11 -11.32 5.02
N LEU A 68 14.55 -11.40 6.22
CA LEU A 68 14.07 -10.21 6.95
C LEU A 68 15.20 -9.21 7.23
N ASP A 69 16.35 -9.71 7.71
CA ASP A 69 17.52 -8.87 7.99
C ASP A 69 18.03 -8.20 6.71
N ALA A 70 18.08 -8.92 5.59
CA ALA A 70 18.47 -8.39 4.29
C ALA A 70 17.51 -7.31 3.80
N ALA A 71 16.19 -7.50 3.93
CA ALA A 71 15.19 -6.49 3.56
C ALA A 71 15.32 -5.20 4.38
N LYS A 72 15.60 -5.33 5.69
CA LYS A 72 15.86 -4.18 6.57
C LYS A 72 17.16 -3.47 6.21
N ALA A 73 18.20 -4.21 5.87
CA ALA A 73 19.48 -3.64 5.46
C ALA A 73 19.34 -2.83 4.16
N ASP A 74 18.69 -3.38 3.13
CA ASP A 74 18.44 -2.67 1.86
C ASP A 74 17.66 -1.37 2.09
N HIS A 75 16.60 -1.42 2.91
CA HIS A 75 15.82 -0.23 3.28
C HIS A 75 16.68 0.82 3.98
N ALA A 76 17.49 0.42 4.97
CA ALA A 76 18.38 1.32 5.69
C ALA A 76 19.42 1.97 4.77
N GLU A 77 20.00 1.23 3.81
CA GLU A 77 20.94 1.81 2.84
C GLU A 77 20.27 2.86 1.94
N ARG A 78 19.03 2.65 1.51
CA ARG A 78 18.27 3.64 0.72
C ARG A 78 18.04 4.93 1.53
N LEU A 79 17.68 4.79 2.80
CA LEU A 79 17.45 5.95 3.68
C LEU A 79 18.71 6.77 3.98
N LYS A 80 19.90 6.16 3.93
CA LYS A 80 21.15 6.92 4.06
C LYS A 80 21.38 7.87 2.88
N ILE A 81 20.90 7.50 1.69
CA ILE A 81 21.01 8.32 0.47
C ILE A 81 19.92 9.39 0.46
N GLN A 82 18.69 8.99 0.73
CA GLN A 82 17.53 9.88 0.79
C GLN A 82 16.77 9.65 2.09
N PRO A 83 17.03 10.44 3.14
CA PRO A 83 16.24 10.35 4.36
C PRO A 83 14.82 10.84 4.09
N TYR A 84 13.86 10.25 4.80
CA TYR A 84 12.49 10.70 4.76
C TYR A 84 12.32 11.99 5.56
N ILE A 85 11.62 12.93 4.93
CA ILE A 85 11.17 14.16 5.56
C ILE A 85 9.68 14.23 5.25
N CYS A 86 8.85 14.22 6.29
CA CYS A 86 7.41 14.37 6.13
C CYS A 86 7.15 15.70 5.40
N PRO A 87 6.43 15.70 4.25
CA PRO A 87 6.15 16.92 3.51
C PRO A 87 5.13 17.82 4.24
N ILE A 88 4.38 17.26 5.20
CA ILE A 88 3.44 18.00 6.04
C ILE A 88 4.19 18.47 7.30
N PRO A 89 4.27 19.80 7.55
CA PRO A 89 4.87 20.34 8.76
C PRO A 89 4.15 19.89 10.04
N ASP A 90 4.89 19.78 11.14
CA ASP A 90 4.37 19.32 12.44
C ASP A 90 3.27 20.23 13.03
N ASP A 91 3.22 21.50 12.63
CA ASP A 91 2.23 22.47 13.07
C ASP A 91 0.93 22.44 12.25
N VAL A 92 0.89 21.64 11.17
CA VAL A 92 -0.29 21.49 10.31
C VAL A 92 -1.12 20.29 10.75
N GLY A 93 -2.25 20.57 11.38
CA GLY A 93 -3.28 19.58 11.69
C GLY A 93 -4.38 19.50 10.63
N PRO A 94 -5.20 18.42 10.64
CA PRO A 94 -6.41 18.36 9.82
C PRO A 94 -7.41 19.44 10.26
N ASP A 95 -8.14 20.03 9.30
CA ASP A 95 -9.25 20.96 9.56
C ASP A 95 -10.48 20.19 10.09
N LEU A 96 -10.42 19.83 11.37
CA LEU A 96 -11.48 19.09 12.03
C LEU A 96 -12.64 20.04 12.36
N GLN A 97 -13.78 19.83 11.69
CA GLN A 97 -15.00 20.51 12.10
C GLN A 97 -15.42 20.03 13.50
N PRO A 98 -15.96 20.92 14.35
CA PRO A 98 -16.46 20.52 15.65
C PRO A 98 -17.56 19.46 15.51
N VAL A 99 -17.57 18.49 16.42
CA VAL A 99 -18.61 17.46 16.46
C VAL A 99 -19.97 18.14 16.58
N PRO A 100 -20.95 17.83 15.71
CA PRO A 100 -22.28 18.41 15.81
C PRO A 100 -22.87 18.14 17.20
N VAL A 101 -23.28 19.19 17.91
CA VAL A 101 -24.03 19.03 19.16
C VAL A 101 -25.41 18.49 18.78
N ALA A 102 -25.78 17.33 19.30
CA ALA A 102 -27.12 16.79 19.10
C ALA A 102 -28.16 17.80 19.64
N VAL A 103 -29.08 18.21 18.77
CA VAL A 103 -30.25 19.04 19.12
C VAL A 103 -31.40 18.11 19.49
#